data_AF-A0A1H9IAD3-F1
#
_entry.id   AF-A0A1H9IAD3-F1
#
_cell.length_a   1.000
_cell.length_b   1.000
_cell.length_c   1.000
_cell.angle_alpha   90.00
_cell.angle_beta   90.00
_cell.angle_gamma   90.00
#
_symmetry.space_group_name_H-M   'P 1'
#
loop_
_entity.id
_entity.type
_entity.pdbx_description
1 polymer ?
#
loop_
_entity_poly.entity_id
_entity_poly.type
_entity_poly.pdbx_seq_one_letter_code
_entity_poly.pdbx_strand_id
1 'polypeptide(L)'
;MGTKNDPAPHDAYAKAEPDEPLFTLLARDPQAPFLVSIWAKVRVGDIEAAFAVFGKMMSAVGPAYAIQPDTEKATEAMYCSSDMFAWQQANGKGRVHG
;
A
#
# COMPACT_ATOMS: atom_id res chain seq x y z
N MET A 1 -15.17 0.33 -10.97
CA MET A 1 -13.77 0.82 -11.01
C MET A 1 -13.86 2.32 -11.13
N GLY A 2 -13.41 3.05 -10.11
CA GLY A 2 -13.60 4.48 -10.05
C GLY A 2 -12.45 5.20 -10.71
N THR A 3 -12.75 6.25 -11.43
CA THR A 3 -11.73 7.17 -11.94
C THR A 3 -11.67 8.39 -11.03
N LYS A 4 -10.66 9.24 -11.21
CA LYS A 4 -10.63 10.56 -10.55
C LYS A 4 -11.89 11.40 -10.84
N ASN A 5 -12.59 11.13 -11.95
CA ASN A 5 -13.81 11.82 -12.36
C ASN A 5 -15.09 11.06 -11.97
N ASP A 6 -14.98 9.86 -11.39
CA ASP A 6 -16.09 9.01 -10.96
C ASP A 6 -15.60 8.05 -9.86
N PRO A 7 -15.48 8.50 -8.59
CA PRO A 7 -14.87 7.71 -7.53
C PRO A 7 -15.73 6.49 -7.16
N ALA A 8 -15.11 5.31 -7.07
CA ALA A 8 -15.79 4.04 -6.80
C ALA A 8 -15.92 3.75 -5.29
N PRO A 9 -16.72 2.74 -4.88
CA PRO A 9 -16.92 2.33 -3.48
C PRO A 9 -15.68 1.98 -2.65
N HIS A 10 -14.49 2.00 -3.27
CA HIS A 10 -13.19 1.74 -2.66
C HIS A 10 -12.40 3.03 -2.44
N ASP A 11 -13.08 4.16 -2.29
CA ASP A 11 -12.44 5.44 -2.02
C ASP A 11 -11.85 5.46 -0.59
N ALA A 12 -10.54 5.25 -0.52
CA ALA A 12 -9.80 5.31 0.75
C ALA A 12 -9.85 6.71 1.37
N TYR A 13 -10.05 7.77 0.58
CA TYR A 13 -10.15 9.14 1.11
C TYR A 13 -11.40 9.35 1.95
N ALA A 14 -12.51 8.67 1.64
CA ALA A 14 -13.75 8.81 2.40
C ALA A 14 -13.68 8.20 3.82
N LYS A 15 -12.70 7.34 4.09
CA LYS A 15 -12.53 6.63 5.38
C LYS A 15 -11.31 7.09 6.17
N ALA A 16 -10.47 7.94 5.59
CA ALA A 16 -9.27 8.43 6.25
C ALA A 16 -9.61 9.53 7.24
N GLU A 17 -8.88 9.57 8.37
CA GLU A 17 -8.97 10.70 9.28
C GLU A 17 -8.40 11.97 8.62
N PRO A 18 -8.82 13.18 9.01
CA PRO A 18 -8.39 14.42 8.36
C PRO A 18 -6.87 14.66 8.33
N ASP A 19 -6.12 14.05 9.26
CA ASP A 19 -4.66 14.14 9.39
C ASP A 19 -3.94 12.80 9.14
N GLU A 20 -4.67 11.74 8.74
CA GLU A 20 -4.08 10.44 8.48
C GLU A 20 -3.23 10.50 7.19
N PRO A 21 -1.92 10.20 7.25
CA PRO A 21 -1.08 10.17 6.05
C PRO A 21 -1.50 9.01 5.15
N LEU A 22 -1.64 9.28 3.85
CA LEU A 22 -2.04 8.32 2.83
C LEU A 22 -1.02 8.27 1.69
N PHE A 23 -0.76 7.05 1.20
CA PHE A 23 0.02 6.83 -0.02
C PHE A 23 -0.85 6.12 -1.05
N THR A 24 -0.99 6.72 -2.24
CA THR A 24 -1.79 6.13 -3.31
C THR A 24 -0.93 5.28 -4.23
N LEU A 25 -1.23 3.98 -4.30
CA LEU A 25 -0.71 3.09 -5.32
C LEU A 25 -1.58 3.14 -6.57
N LEU A 26 -0.96 3.35 -7.73
CA LEU A 26 -1.69 3.49 -8.99
C LEU A 26 -1.54 2.20 -9.81
N ALA A 27 -2.60 1.78 -10.50
CA ALA A 27 -2.57 0.54 -11.28
C ALA A 27 -1.51 0.52 -12.41
N ARG A 28 -1.01 1.71 -12.81
CA ARG A 28 0.10 1.84 -13.76
C ARG A 28 1.45 1.49 -13.16
N ASP A 29 1.58 1.48 -11.84
CA ASP A 29 2.79 1.07 -11.14
C ASP A 29 2.81 -0.47 -11.12
N PRO A 30 3.77 -1.15 -11.78
CA PRO A 30 3.73 -2.60 -12.00
C PRO A 30 3.58 -3.46 -10.73
N GLN A 31 4.10 -2.96 -9.60
CA GLN A 31 4.05 -3.58 -8.27
C GLN A 31 2.76 -3.32 -7.50
N ALA A 32 2.01 -2.25 -7.82
CA ALA A 32 0.82 -1.84 -7.09
C ALA A 32 -0.22 -2.96 -6.89
N PRO A 33 -0.67 -3.71 -7.93
CA PRO A 33 -1.66 -4.77 -7.73
C PRO A 33 -1.17 -5.89 -6.81
N PHE A 34 0.14 -6.20 -6.83
CA PHE A 34 0.73 -7.19 -5.93
C PHE A 34 0.70 -6.69 -4.48
N LEU A 35 1.12 -5.45 -4.22
CA LEU A 35 1.14 -4.86 -2.89
C LEU A 35 -0.26 -4.74 -2.27
N VAL A 36 -1.26 -4.32 -3.06
CA VAL A 36 -2.66 -4.29 -2.60
C VAL A 36 -3.16 -5.69 -2.26
N SER A 37 -2.82 -6.71 -3.07
CA SER A 37 -3.17 -8.10 -2.78
C SER A 37 -2.48 -8.62 -1.52
N ILE A 38 -1.19 -8.30 -1.30
CA ILE A 38 -0.44 -8.69 -0.10
C ILE A 38 -1.12 -8.10 1.14
N TRP A 39 -1.43 -6.80 1.12
CA TRP A 39 -2.16 -6.13 2.21
C TRP A 39 -3.48 -6.82 2.53
N ALA A 40 -4.29 -7.13 1.50
CA ALA A 40 -5.56 -7.84 1.68
C ALA A 40 -5.38 -9.23 2.30
N LYS A 41 -4.36 -9.99 1.87
CA LYS A 41 -4.05 -11.32 2.41
C LYS A 41 -3.60 -11.28 3.86
N VAL A 42 -2.76 -10.32 4.22
CA VAL A 42 -2.37 -10.08 5.63
C VAL A 42 -3.59 -9.73 6.49
N ARG A 43 -4.51 -8.89 5.99
CA ARG A 43 -5.73 -8.50 6.72
C ARG A 43 -6.68 -9.66 7.01
N VAL A 44 -6.70 -10.70 6.18
CA VAL A 44 -7.50 -11.92 6.42
C VAL A 44 -6.72 -13.05 7.12
N GLY A 45 -5.49 -12.78 7.56
CA GLY A 45 -4.65 -13.76 8.27
C GLY A 45 -3.99 -14.83 7.40
N ASP A 46 -4.10 -14.72 6.07
CA ASP A 46 -3.56 -15.69 5.11
C ASP A 46 -2.10 -15.32 4.74
N ILE A 47 -1.21 -15.54 5.70
CA ILE A 47 0.21 -15.15 5.60
C ILE A 47 0.95 -15.96 4.53
N GLU A 48 0.63 -17.24 4.38
CA GLU A 48 1.24 -18.10 3.35
C GLU A 48 0.90 -17.57 1.95
N ALA A 49 -0.36 -17.24 1.67
CA ALA A 49 -0.72 -16.65 0.39
C ALA A 49 -0.08 -15.27 0.18
N ALA A 50 0.08 -14.47 1.24
CA ALA A 50 0.78 -13.19 1.16
C ALA A 50 2.23 -13.38 0.68
N PHE A 51 2.96 -14.34 1.25
CA PHE A 51 4.31 -14.68 0.80
C PHE A 51 4.34 -15.22 -0.64
N ALA A 52 3.36 -16.04 -1.03
CA ALA A 52 3.26 -16.55 -2.39
C ALA A 52 3.06 -15.40 -3.41
N VAL A 53 2.27 -14.38 -3.07
CA VAL A 53 2.09 -13.18 -3.91
C VAL A 53 3.38 -12.36 -3.97
N PHE A 54 4.08 -12.20 -2.85
CA PHE A 54 5.37 -11.51 -2.82
C PHE A 54 6.42 -12.20 -3.71
N GLY A 55 6.50 -13.53 -3.67
CA GLY A 55 7.37 -14.30 -4.56
C GLY A 55 7.06 -14.05 -6.04
N LYS A 56 5.77 -14.06 -6.41
CA LYS A 56 5.32 -13.73 -7.78
C LYS A 56 5.72 -12.31 -8.20
N MET A 57 5.58 -11.34 -7.29
CA MET A 57 5.99 -9.95 -7.54
C MET A 57 7.49 -9.87 -7.82
N MET A 58 8.32 -10.50 -6.99
CA MET A 58 9.77 -10.50 -7.15
C MET A 58 10.20 -11.10 -8.48
N SER A 59 9.54 -12.16 -8.95
CA SER A 59 9.82 -12.73 -10.28
C SER A 59 9.30 -11.87 -11.43
N ALA A 60 8.13 -11.24 -11.28
CA ALA A 60 7.46 -10.52 -12.37
C ALA A 60 8.02 -9.11 -12.61
N VAL A 61 8.32 -8.36 -11.54
CA VAL A 61 8.71 -6.94 -11.63
C VAL A 61 10.04 -6.62 -10.94
N GLY A 62 10.53 -7.50 -10.06
CA GLY A 62 11.79 -7.31 -9.33
C GLY A 62 13.00 -7.00 -10.21
N PRO A 63 13.26 -7.72 -11.33
CA PRO A 63 14.39 -7.44 -12.20
C PRO A 63 14.39 -6.03 -12.77
N ALA A 64 13.22 -5.47 -13.10
CA ALA A 64 13.13 -4.11 -13.65
C ALA A 64 13.63 -3.07 -12.64
N TYR A 65 13.20 -3.18 -11.38
CA TYR A 65 13.62 -2.29 -10.30
C TYR A 65 15.07 -2.51 -9.84
N ALA A 66 15.64 -3.70 -10.04
CA ALA A 66 17.05 -3.95 -9.79
C ALA A 66 17.96 -3.24 -10.80
N ILE A 67 17.50 -3.10 -12.06
CA ILE A 67 18.27 -2.46 -13.13
C ILE A 67 18.03 -0.94 -13.15
N GLN A 68 16.78 -0.51 -12.96
CA GLN A 68 16.36 0.90 -12.98
C GLN A 68 15.46 1.18 -11.77
N PRO A 69 16.05 1.46 -10.60
CA PRO A 69 15.28 1.81 -9.42
C PRO A 69 14.59 3.17 -9.63
N ASP A 70 13.30 3.24 -9.31
CA ASP A 70 12.55 4.49 -9.23
C ASP A 70 12.80 5.14 -7.86
N THR A 71 13.92 5.83 -7.73
CA THR A 71 14.37 6.37 -6.45
C THR A 71 13.51 7.53 -5.95
N GLU A 72 12.99 8.37 -6.85
CA GLU A 72 12.15 9.51 -6.46
C GLU A 72 10.84 9.03 -5.84
N LYS A 73 10.13 8.11 -6.52
CA LYS A 73 8.87 7.58 -5.99
C LYS A 73 9.09 6.71 -4.76
N ALA A 74 10.20 5.97 -4.71
CA ALA A 74 10.58 5.21 -3.52
C ALA A 74 10.83 6.12 -2.31
N THR A 75 11.51 7.25 -2.48
CA THR A 75 11.75 8.23 -1.41
C THR A 75 10.43 8.84 -0.90
N GLU A 76 9.50 9.21 -1.79
CA GLU A 76 8.17 9.69 -1.38
C GLU A 76 7.43 8.62 -0.55
N ALA A 77 7.45 7.37 -0.99
CA ALA A 77 6.84 6.25 -0.26
C ALA A 77 7.49 6.03 1.12
N MET A 78 8.81 6.17 1.23
CA MET A 78 9.53 6.05 2.50
C MET A 78 9.12 7.14 3.48
N TYR A 79 9.06 8.40 3.04
CA TYR A 79 8.60 9.49 3.90
C TYR A 79 7.16 9.28 4.37
N CYS A 80 6.27 8.94 3.45
CA CYS A 80 4.88 8.66 3.80
C CYS A 80 4.76 7.48 4.79
N SER A 81 5.54 6.41 4.59
CA SER A 81 5.58 5.29 5.54
C SER A 81 6.08 5.70 6.93
N SER A 82 7.08 6.59 7.01
CA SER A 82 7.55 7.13 8.29
C SER A 82 6.45 7.93 8.99
N ASP A 83 5.73 8.77 8.26
CA ASP A 83 4.61 9.55 8.80
C ASP A 83 3.47 8.63 9.27
N MET A 84 3.14 7.58 8.52
CA MET A 84 2.15 6.56 8.93
C MET A 84 2.53 5.90 10.25
N PHE A 85 3.80 5.51 10.44
CA PHE A 85 4.25 4.94 11.71
C PHE A 85 4.17 5.95 12.87
N ALA A 86 4.50 7.21 12.62
CA ALA A 86 4.40 8.26 13.63
C ALA A 86 2.93 8.51 14.03
N TRP A 87 2.04 8.62 13.04
CA TRP A 87 0.61 8.81 13.25
C TRP A 87 -0.01 7.62 13.99
N GLN A 88 0.34 6.38 13.62
CA GLN A 88 -0.12 5.18 14.32
C GLN A 88 0.37 5.12 15.78
N GLN A 89 1.59 5.57 16.08
CA GLN A 89 2.07 5.61 17.47
C GLN A 89 1.33 6.66 18.31
N ALA A 90 1.01 7.81 17.70
CA ALA A 90 0.27 8.87 18.35
C ALA A 90 -1.21 8.51 18.58
N ASN A 91 -1.85 7.82 17.62
CA ASN A 91 -3.29 7.58 17.59
C ASN A 91 -3.70 6.11 17.89
N GLY A 92 -2.76 5.16 17.86
CA GLY A 92 -3.01 3.72 17.89
C GLY A 92 -3.20 3.09 19.27
N LYS A 93 -3.04 3.85 20.37
CA LYS A 93 -3.27 3.34 21.73
C LYS A 93 -4.75 3.02 22.06
N GLY A 94 -5.68 3.21 21.13
CA GLY A 94 -7.12 2.95 21.32
C GLY A 94 -7.81 2.03 20.30
N ARG A 95 -7.14 1.54 19.24
CA ARG A 95 -7.77 0.74 18.17
C ARG A 95 -7.51 -0.76 18.36
N VAL A 96 -8.10 -1.35 19.41
CA VAL A 96 -8.24 -2.81 19.50
C VAL A 96 -9.44 -3.22 18.66
N HIS A 97 -9.17 -3.61 17.41
CA HIS A 97 -9.95 -4.54 16.58
C HIS A 97 -11.49 -4.36 16.63
N GLY A 98 -12.01 -3.58 15.68
CA GLY A 98 -13.39 -3.67 15.21
C GLY A 98 -13.47 -4.44 13.89
#